data_AF-A0A8T0XRR6-F1
#
_entry.id   AF-A0A8T0XRR6-F1
#
_cell.length_a   1.000
_cell.length_b   1.000
_cell.length_c   1.000
_cell.angle_alpha   90.00
_cell.angle_beta   90.00
_cell.angle_gamma   90.00
#
_symmetry.space_group_name_H-M   'P 1'
#
loop_
_entity.id
_entity.type
_entity.pdbx_description
1 polymer ?
#
loop_
_entity_poly.entity_id
_entity_poly.type
_entity_poly.pdbx_seq_one_letter_code
_entity_poly.pdbx_strand_id
1 'polypeptide(L)'
;MAAPIQVVSSLQDIAHVLEAMQIDAIDRADEVQFELGEQTSLSEAVNIKARTEPGRDGFVLVNHELLACKFRTKVKLEAAFKRMFDASLRRINEELGPIEDAIAVLRVLVRTADPQMPANNGPPLEERGQGPQQCIYPDPPFPDEFSFEHNDAHHRVPYKHPYATQELRDEAAARDRRGQRALWEVKLRVLEVRQSILKERKTEMVLRMKEEYDRMMDEPSDLGVGNADFAFPPLA
;
A
#
# COMPACT_ATOMS: atom_id res chain seq x y z
N MET A 1 -25.43 32.14 -44.61
CA MET A 1 -24.88 32.57 -43.32
C MET A 1 -24.27 31.34 -42.66
N ALA A 2 -23.09 31.44 -42.03
CA ALA A 2 -22.53 30.31 -41.29
C ALA A 2 -23.37 30.03 -40.04
N ALA A 3 -23.55 28.76 -39.69
CA ALA A 3 -24.25 28.38 -38.47
C ALA A 3 -23.53 28.95 -37.23
N PRO A 4 -24.26 29.42 -36.20
CA PRO A 4 -23.65 29.87 -34.96
C PRO A 4 -22.87 28.73 -34.28
N ILE A 5 -21.72 29.07 -33.70
CA ILE A 5 -20.91 28.14 -32.90
C ILE A 5 -21.23 28.36 -31.43
N GLN A 6 -21.57 27.29 -30.71
CA GLN A 6 -21.87 27.29 -29.28
C GLN A 6 -20.84 26.49 -28.51
N VAL A 7 -20.24 27.09 -27.48
CA VAL A 7 -19.29 26.39 -26.60
C VAL A 7 -20.07 25.54 -25.60
N VAL A 8 -19.73 24.27 -25.49
CA VAL A 8 -20.41 23.30 -24.63
C VAL A 8 -19.42 22.51 -23.80
N SER A 9 -19.82 22.13 -22.58
CA SER A 9 -19.00 21.33 -21.68
C SER A 9 -19.65 20.00 -21.29
N SER A 10 -20.87 19.74 -21.76
CA SER A 10 -21.58 18.51 -21.49
C SER A 10 -22.60 18.20 -22.58
N LEU A 11 -23.10 16.96 -22.59
CA LEU A 11 -24.27 16.61 -23.41
C LEU A 11 -25.53 17.38 -23.00
N GLN A 12 -25.62 17.80 -21.74
CA GLN A 12 -26.75 18.58 -21.25
C GLN A 12 -26.74 20.01 -21.79
N ASP A 13 -25.57 20.64 -21.92
CA ASP A 13 -25.45 21.95 -22.56
C ASP A 13 -25.91 21.91 -24.02
N ILE A 14 -25.52 20.86 -24.73
CA ILE A 14 -25.96 20.62 -26.11
C ILE A 14 -27.48 20.51 -26.18
N ALA A 15 -28.10 19.72 -25.29
CA ALA A 15 -29.55 19.57 -25.23
C ALA A 15 -30.26 20.91 -24.98
N HIS A 16 -29.77 21.72 -24.03
CA HIS A 16 -30.33 23.03 -23.75
C HIS A 16 -30.23 23.99 -24.95
N VAL A 17 -29.09 23.98 -25.67
CA VAL A 17 -28.91 24.80 -26.88
C VAL A 17 -29.91 24.39 -27.97
N LEU A 18 -30.05 23.08 -28.22
CA LEU A 18 -30.99 22.56 -29.23
C LEU A 18 -32.43 22.91 -28.89
N GLU A 19 -32.83 22.77 -27.61
CA GLU A 19 -34.16 23.17 -27.13
C GLU A 19 -34.41 24.67 -27.29
N ALA A 20 -33.44 25.51 -26.90
CA ALA A 20 -33.56 26.96 -27.03
C ALA A 20 -33.69 27.43 -28.49
N MET A 21 -33.07 26.69 -29.42
CA MET A 21 -33.16 26.94 -30.86
C MET A 21 -34.36 26.24 -31.54
N GLN A 22 -35.17 25.50 -30.77
CA GLN A 22 -36.30 24.70 -31.27
C GLN A 22 -35.85 23.74 -32.39
N ILE A 23 -34.70 23.10 -32.22
CA ILE A 23 -34.13 22.09 -33.13
C ILE A 23 -34.48 20.72 -32.55
N ASP A 24 -35.54 20.10 -33.10
CA ASP A 24 -36.10 18.82 -32.66
C ASP A 24 -35.93 17.70 -33.69
N ALA A 25 -35.47 18.02 -34.91
CA ALA A 25 -35.35 17.10 -36.03
C ALA A 25 -33.92 17.06 -36.60
N ILE A 26 -33.49 15.86 -37.02
CA ILE A 26 -32.12 15.56 -37.52
C ILE A 26 -31.79 16.35 -38.79
N ASP A 27 -32.78 16.66 -39.62
CA ASP A 27 -32.63 17.46 -40.85
C ASP A 27 -32.27 18.93 -40.59
N ARG A 28 -32.33 19.37 -39.32
CA ARG A 28 -31.96 20.71 -38.86
C ARG A 28 -30.64 20.73 -38.06
N ALA A 29 -29.91 19.61 -38.02
CA ALA A 29 -28.65 19.49 -37.27
C ALA A 29 -27.55 20.47 -37.75
N ASP A 30 -27.62 20.93 -39.00
CA ASP A 30 -26.67 21.90 -39.57
C ASP A 30 -26.97 23.36 -39.16
N GLU A 31 -28.06 23.63 -38.45
CA GLU A 31 -28.43 24.98 -38.00
C GLU A 31 -27.59 25.49 -36.82
N VAL A 32 -26.84 24.62 -36.16
CA VAL A 32 -25.93 24.96 -35.06
C VAL A 32 -24.67 24.10 -35.09
N GLN A 33 -23.55 24.71 -34.75
CA GLN A 33 -22.27 24.02 -34.57
C GLN A 33 -21.82 24.13 -33.12
N PHE A 34 -21.07 23.14 -32.65
CA PHE A 34 -20.59 23.08 -31.28
C PHE A 34 -19.08 23.12 -31.21
N GLU A 35 -18.57 23.76 -30.17
CA GLU A 35 -17.17 23.77 -29.80
C GLU A 35 -17.03 23.19 -28.38
N LEU A 36 -16.14 22.22 -28.20
CA LEU A 36 -15.86 21.65 -26.89
C LEU A 36 -15.09 22.67 -26.05
N GLY A 37 -15.54 22.92 -24.82
CA GLY A 37 -14.81 23.77 -23.88
C GLY A 37 -13.47 23.14 -23.45
N GLU A 38 -12.44 23.96 -23.28
CA GLU A 38 -11.12 23.50 -22.81
C GLU A 38 -11.21 22.82 -21.44
N GLN A 39 -12.05 23.35 -20.56
CA GLN A 39 -12.27 22.85 -19.20
C GLN A 39 -13.29 21.69 -19.13
N THR A 40 -13.79 21.17 -20.26
CA THR A 40 -14.69 20.00 -20.23
C THR A 40 -14.00 18.81 -19.56
N SER A 41 -14.69 18.14 -18.63
CA SER A 41 -14.11 16.96 -17.95
C SER A 41 -13.81 15.83 -18.94
N LEU A 42 -12.92 14.91 -18.55
CA LEU A 42 -12.56 13.77 -19.40
C LEU A 42 -13.76 12.85 -19.64
N SER A 43 -14.61 12.66 -18.63
CA SER A 43 -15.85 11.89 -18.73
C SER A 43 -16.84 12.53 -19.71
N GLU A 44 -17.11 13.83 -19.59
CA GLU A 44 -18.03 14.52 -20.50
C GLU A 44 -17.49 14.57 -21.93
N ALA A 45 -16.18 14.75 -22.12
CA ALA A 45 -15.58 14.66 -23.45
C ALA A 45 -15.80 13.28 -24.10
N VAL A 46 -15.75 12.19 -23.33
CA VAL A 46 -16.09 10.85 -23.86
C VAL A 46 -17.58 10.74 -24.21
N ASN A 47 -18.46 11.28 -23.37
CA ASN A 47 -19.90 11.28 -23.61
C ASN A 47 -20.24 12.04 -24.90
N ILE A 48 -19.63 13.21 -25.10
CA ILE A 48 -19.72 14.02 -26.33
C ILE A 48 -19.16 13.25 -27.53
N LYS A 49 -18.00 12.60 -27.37
CA LYS A 49 -17.41 11.77 -28.43
C LYS A 49 -18.38 10.68 -28.91
N ALA A 50 -19.04 9.98 -27.99
CA ALA A 50 -19.96 8.89 -28.34
C ALA A 50 -21.18 9.35 -29.17
N ARG A 51 -21.47 10.66 -29.18
CA ARG A 51 -22.55 11.29 -29.96
C ARG A 51 -22.07 12.00 -31.22
N THR A 52 -20.76 12.15 -31.40
CA THR A 52 -20.12 12.86 -32.53
C THR A 52 -19.28 11.92 -33.41
N GLU A 53 -19.39 10.60 -33.21
CA GLU A 53 -18.70 9.60 -34.03
C GLU A 53 -19.18 9.64 -35.50
N PRO A 54 -18.26 9.53 -36.48
CA PRO A 54 -18.63 9.43 -37.88
C PRO A 54 -19.64 8.32 -38.14
N GLY A 55 -20.71 8.62 -38.89
CA GLY A 55 -21.75 7.66 -39.25
C GLY A 55 -22.87 7.50 -38.22
N ARG A 56 -22.90 8.33 -37.16
CA ARG A 56 -24.07 8.49 -36.28
C ARG A 56 -24.81 9.77 -36.60
N ASP A 57 -26.14 9.73 -36.52
CA ASP A 57 -26.95 10.94 -36.50
C ASP A 57 -26.62 11.72 -35.22
N GLY A 58 -26.03 12.91 -35.38
CA GLY A 58 -25.46 13.68 -34.27
C GLY A 58 -25.27 15.15 -34.63
N PHE A 59 -24.50 15.85 -33.81
CA PHE A 59 -24.22 17.28 -33.97
C PHE A 59 -22.78 17.50 -34.49
N VAL A 60 -22.57 18.64 -35.13
CA VAL A 60 -21.27 19.02 -35.68
C VAL A 60 -20.39 19.61 -34.59
N LEU A 61 -19.25 18.97 -34.30
CA LEU A 61 -18.21 19.50 -33.41
C LEU A 61 -17.04 20.06 -34.24
N VAL A 62 -16.71 21.33 -34.07
CA VAL A 62 -15.74 22.03 -34.92
C VAL A 62 -14.28 21.82 -34.51
N ASN A 63 -14.02 21.68 -33.20
CA ASN A 63 -12.68 21.50 -32.63
C ASN A 63 -12.36 20.03 -32.28
N HIS A 64 -12.51 19.15 -33.27
CA HIS A 64 -12.28 17.70 -33.15
C HIS A 64 -10.89 17.31 -32.60
N GLU A 65 -9.86 18.15 -32.80
CA GLU A 65 -8.52 17.93 -32.25
C GLU A 65 -8.52 17.93 -30.70
N LEU A 66 -9.22 18.89 -30.08
CA LEU A 66 -9.33 18.97 -28.63
C LEU A 66 -10.03 17.72 -28.06
N LEU A 67 -11.10 17.28 -28.72
CA LEU A 67 -11.81 16.04 -28.35
C LEU A 67 -10.89 14.81 -28.43
N ALA A 68 -10.05 14.72 -29.48
CA ALA A 68 -9.07 13.65 -29.63
C ALA A 68 -8.01 13.69 -28.53
N CYS A 69 -7.51 14.88 -28.16
CA CYS A 69 -6.55 15.08 -27.08
C CYS A 69 -7.13 14.69 -25.71
N LYS A 70 -8.37 15.09 -25.39
CA LYS A 70 -9.08 14.66 -24.17
C LYS A 70 -9.28 13.16 -24.11
N PHE A 71 -9.74 12.55 -25.21
CA PHE A 71 -9.89 11.09 -25.26
C PHE A 71 -8.56 10.35 -25.06
N ARG A 72 -7.50 10.78 -25.74
CA ARG A 72 -6.16 10.20 -25.60
C ARG A 72 -5.64 10.35 -24.17
N THR A 73 -5.86 11.51 -23.57
CA THR A 73 -5.47 11.80 -22.18
C THR A 73 -6.17 10.86 -21.22
N LYS A 74 -7.50 10.72 -21.32
CA LYS A 74 -8.26 9.77 -20.52
C LYS A 74 -7.66 8.37 -20.57
N VAL A 75 -7.52 7.81 -21.77
CA VAL A 75 -7.03 6.42 -21.97
C VAL A 75 -5.64 6.22 -21.35
N LYS A 76 -4.73 7.18 -21.58
CA LYS A 76 -3.35 7.07 -21.08
C LYS A 76 -3.27 7.25 -19.58
N LEU A 77 -3.98 8.24 -19.04
CA LEU A 77 -3.97 8.57 -17.62
C LEU A 77 -4.66 7.47 -16.78
N GLU A 78 -5.77 6.92 -17.26
CA GLU A 78 -6.44 5.76 -16.66
C GLU A 78 -5.50 4.54 -16.61
N ALA A 79 -4.81 4.24 -17.71
CA ALA A 79 -3.85 3.14 -17.75
C ALA A 79 -2.66 3.37 -16.81
N ALA A 80 -2.13 4.59 -16.75
CA ALA A 80 -1.03 4.95 -15.85
C ALA A 80 -1.45 4.86 -14.38
N PHE A 81 -2.63 5.39 -14.05
CA PHE A 81 -3.19 5.35 -12.71
C PHE A 81 -3.41 3.91 -12.26
N LYS A 82 -4.04 3.08 -13.09
CA LYS A 82 -4.28 1.66 -12.79
C LYS A 82 -2.97 0.92 -12.51
N ARG A 83 -1.94 1.12 -13.33
CA ARG A 83 -0.61 0.49 -13.11
C ARG A 83 0.00 0.89 -11.77
N MET A 84 -0.05 2.18 -11.45
CA MET A 84 0.49 2.73 -10.21
C MET A 84 -0.31 2.25 -8.99
N PHE A 85 -1.64 2.26 -9.06
CA PHE A 85 -2.55 1.72 -8.05
C PHE A 85 -2.31 0.23 -7.79
N ASP A 86 -2.25 -0.58 -8.86
CA ASP A 86 -2.01 -2.02 -8.76
C ASP A 86 -0.63 -2.31 -8.14
N ALA A 87 0.39 -1.50 -8.46
CA ALA A 87 1.73 -1.63 -7.88
C ALA A 87 1.73 -1.31 -6.38
N SER A 88 1.06 -0.23 -5.97
CA SER A 88 0.94 0.15 -4.56
C SER A 88 0.20 -0.91 -3.74
N LEU A 89 -0.88 -1.48 -4.28
CA LEU A 89 -1.61 -2.57 -3.63
C LEU A 89 -0.77 -3.85 -3.51
N ARG A 90 0.00 -4.20 -4.54
CA ARG A 90 0.90 -5.36 -4.48
C ARG A 90 1.92 -5.21 -3.35
N ARG A 91 2.58 -4.06 -3.22
CA ARG A 91 3.54 -3.81 -2.13
C ARG A 91 2.93 -4.02 -0.75
N ILE A 92 1.72 -3.51 -0.51
CA ILE A 92 1.03 -3.70 0.77
C ILE A 92 0.70 -5.18 1.01
N ASN A 93 0.22 -5.90 -0.01
CA ASN A 93 -0.12 -7.31 0.12
C ASN A 93 1.13 -8.19 0.33
N GLU A 94 2.23 -7.88 -0.34
CA GLU A 94 3.53 -8.54 -0.17
C GLU A 94 4.08 -8.39 1.26
N GLU A 95 3.81 -7.25 1.91
CA GLU A 95 4.14 -7.05 3.33
C GLU A 95 3.14 -7.75 4.27
N LEU A 96 1.85 -7.69 3.95
CA LEU A 96 0.78 -8.22 4.81
C LEU A 96 0.81 -9.75 4.91
N GLY A 97 1.00 -10.48 3.80
CA GLY A 97 0.96 -11.95 3.77
C GLY A 97 1.89 -12.62 4.78
N PRO A 98 3.20 -12.32 4.78
CA PRO A 98 4.15 -12.87 5.75
C PRO A 98 3.81 -12.55 7.21
N ILE A 99 3.19 -11.39 7.47
CA ILE A 99 2.74 -11.02 8.83
C ILE A 99 1.58 -11.91 9.26
N GLU A 100 0.62 -12.17 8.38
CA GLU A 100 -0.52 -13.04 8.68
C GLU A 100 -0.09 -14.48 8.96
N ASP A 101 0.85 -15.00 8.16
CA ASP A 101 1.47 -16.30 8.36
C ASP A 101 2.20 -16.38 9.71
N ALA A 102 3.02 -15.37 10.04
CA ALA A 102 3.74 -15.32 11.30
C ALA A 102 2.80 -15.22 12.52
N ILE A 103 1.70 -14.46 12.41
CA ILE A 103 0.65 -14.40 13.44
C ILE A 103 0.00 -15.77 13.63
N ALA A 104 -0.32 -16.47 12.55
CA ALA A 104 -0.92 -17.81 12.61
C ALA A 104 -0.01 -18.80 13.35
N VAL A 105 1.28 -18.80 13.02
CA VAL A 105 2.30 -19.63 13.69
C VAL A 105 2.40 -19.26 15.18
N LEU A 106 2.51 -17.98 15.53
CA LEU A 106 2.66 -17.55 16.93
C LEU A 106 1.42 -17.87 17.77
N ARG A 107 0.22 -17.78 17.21
CA ARG A 107 -1.02 -18.16 17.91
C ARG A 107 -1.02 -19.64 18.29
N VAL A 108 -0.48 -20.51 17.45
CA VAL A 108 -0.30 -21.94 17.76
C VAL A 108 0.76 -22.11 18.86
N LEU A 109 1.91 -21.46 18.72
CA LEU A 109 3.01 -21.56 19.70
C LEU A 109 2.60 -21.11 21.10
N VAL A 110 1.92 -19.97 21.24
CA VAL A 110 1.45 -19.46 22.54
C VAL A 110 0.53 -20.46 23.25
N ARG A 111 -0.32 -21.16 22.48
CA ARG A 111 -1.28 -22.16 22.99
C ARG A 111 -0.67 -23.55 23.18
N THR A 112 0.57 -23.77 22.75
CA THR A 112 1.23 -25.07 22.85
C THR A 112 1.46 -25.43 24.32
N ALA A 113 1.06 -26.64 24.70
CA ALA A 113 1.25 -27.14 26.06
C ALA A 113 2.75 -27.29 26.38
N ASP A 114 3.13 -27.06 27.64
CA ASP A 114 4.52 -27.08 28.10
C ASP A 114 5.34 -28.31 27.63
N PRO A 115 4.83 -29.57 27.66
CA PRO A 115 5.56 -30.74 27.20
C PRO A 115 5.80 -30.79 25.69
N GLN A 116 5.02 -30.03 24.91
CA GLN A 116 5.06 -29.97 23.45
C GLN A 116 5.77 -28.72 22.95
N MET A 117 6.20 -27.83 23.85
CA MET A 117 6.91 -26.62 23.47
C MET A 117 8.23 -26.99 22.79
N PRO A 118 8.56 -26.38 21.63
CA PRO A 118 9.86 -26.58 21.00
C PRO A 118 10.99 -26.24 21.97
N ALA A 119 12.10 -26.98 21.84
CA ALA A 119 13.30 -26.75 22.63
C ALA A 119 13.69 -25.26 22.60
N ASN A 120 14.03 -24.73 23.77
CA ASN A 120 14.57 -23.38 23.86
C ASN A 120 16.03 -23.36 23.38
N ASN A 121 16.53 -22.19 22.97
CA ASN A 121 17.91 -22.03 22.51
C ASN A 121 18.92 -21.87 23.66
N GLY A 122 18.56 -22.25 24.89
CA GLY A 122 19.45 -22.18 26.04
C GLY A 122 20.33 -23.44 26.18
N PRO A 123 21.32 -23.41 27.09
CA PRO A 123 22.20 -24.55 27.33
C PRO A 123 21.46 -25.83 27.78
N PRO A 124 22.10 -27.01 27.74
CA PRO A 124 21.55 -28.23 28.34
C PRO A 124 21.12 -28.02 29.80
N LEU A 125 20.12 -28.80 30.28
CA LEU A 125 19.59 -28.63 31.65
C LEU A 125 20.66 -28.91 32.72
N GLU A 126 21.60 -29.79 32.40
CA GLU A 126 22.73 -30.22 33.22
C GLU A 126 23.76 -29.10 33.44
N GLU A 127 23.77 -28.10 32.55
CA GLU A 127 24.69 -26.96 32.59
C GLU A 127 24.05 -25.70 33.19
N ARG A 128 22.77 -25.76 33.58
CA ARG A 128 22.02 -24.60 34.09
C ARG A 128 22.50 -24.20 35.48
N GLY A 129 22.55 -22.88 35.70
CA GLY A 129 22.96 -22.27 36.98
C GLY A 129 24.44 -21.89 37.06
N GLN A 130 25.24 -22.20 36.03
CA GLN A 130 26.66 -21.83 35.96
C GLN A 130 26.88 -20.32 35.75
N GLY A 131 25.97 -19.60 35.08
CA GLY A 131 26.08 -18.16 34.82
C GLY A 131 27.12 -17.78 33.74
N PRO A 132 27.09 -16.56 33.17
CA PRO A 132 28.10 -16.10 32.20
C PRO A 132 29.42 -15.74 32.88
N GLN A 133 30.53 -15.90 32.16
CA GLN A 133 31.87 -15.65 32.70
C GLN A 133 32.14 -14.15 32.92
N GLN A 134 32.02 -13.65 34.16
CA GLN A 134 32.47 -12.29 34.52
C GLN A 134 33.94 -12.32 34.97
N CYS A 135 34.81 -11.58 34.27
CA CYS A 135 36.19 -11.35 34.67
C CYS A 135 36.24 -10.13 35.60
N ILE A 136 36.74 -10.29 36.83
CA ILE A 136 37.04 -9.17 37.73
C ILE A 136 38.53 -8.91 37.67
N TYR A 137 38.93 -7.73 37.18
CA TYR A 137 40.33 -7.28 37.19
C TYR A 137 40.56 -6.44 38.47
N PRO A 138 41.59 -6.75 39.29
CA PRO A 138 42.01 -5.89 40.39
C PRO A 138 42.56 -4.53 39.91
N ASP A 139 43.10 -4.50 38.69
CA ASP A 139 43.59 -3.29 38.00
C ASP A 139 43.25 -3.43 36.50
N PRO A 140 42.16 -2.81 36.02
CA PRO A 140 41.57 -3.14 34.71
C PRO A 140 42.39 -2.57 33.54
N PRO A 141 42.93 -3.41 32.62
CA PRO A 141 43.69 -2.96 31.47
C PRO A 141 42.82 -2.99 30.20
N PHE A 142 41.72 -2.25 30.16
CA PHE A 142 40.84 -2.24 28.97
C PHE A 142 40.96 -0.92 28.18
N PRO A 143 41.25 -0.97 26.86
CA PRO A 143 40.83 0.06 25.92
C PRO A 143 39.29 -0.01 25.71
N ASP A 144 38.67 1.03 25.15
CA ASP A 144 37.21 1.25 25.04
C ASP A 144 36.35 0.14 24.36
N GLU A 145 36.94 -0.98 23.94
CA GLU A 145 36.23 -2.11 23.30
C GLU A 145 36.12 -3.33 24.22
N PHE A 146 34.88 -3.82 24.41
CA PHE A 146 34.59 -5.02 25.18
C PHE A 146 35.14 -6.28 24.51
N SER A 147 36.01 -7.02 25.20
CA SER A 147 36.40 -8.39 24.81
C SER A 147 35.80 -9.43 25.76
N PHE A 148 35.16 -10.46 25.20
CA PHE A 148 34.47 -11.52 25.96
C PHE A 148 35.32 -12.79 26.18
N GLU A 149 36.51 -12.91 25.60
CA GLU A 149 37.30 -14.14 25.68
C GLU A 149 38.81 -13.89 25.77
N HIS A 150 39.35 -13.54 26.93
CA HIS A 150 40.80 -13.62 27.16
C HIS A 150 41.12 -14.01 28.61
N ASN A 151 41.30 -15.32 28.89
CA ASN A 151 42.24 -15.76 29.92
C ASN A 151 42.62 -17.25 29.85
N ASP A 152 43.82 -17.56 30.35
CA ASP A 152 44.36 -18.92 30.46
C ASP A 152 43.52 -19.84 31.36
N ALA A 153 43.67 -21.16 31.20
CA ALA A 153 42.93 -22.14 31.96
C ALA A 153 43.24 -22.15 33.48
N HIS A 154 44.29 -21.44 33.93
CA HIS A 154 44.79 -21.50 35.30
C HIS A 154 44.18 -20.45 36.24
N HIS A 155 43.58 -19.38 35.70
CA HIS A 155 42.93 -18.32 36.49
C HIS A 155 41.40 -18.34 36.42
N ARG A 156 40.82 -19.43 35.93
CA ARG A 156 39.36 -19.62 35.90
C ARG A 156 38.87 -19.94 37.31
N VAL A 157 38.19 -19.01 37.96
CA VAL A 157 37.38 -19.33 39.15
C VAL A 157 36.26 -20.27 38.69
N PRO A 158 36.13 -21.50 39.25
CA PRO A 158 35.02 -22.36 38.90
C PRO A 158 33.72 -21.66 39.26
N TYR A 159 32.86 -21.46 38.26
CA TYR A 159 31.52 -20.95 38.49
C TYR A 159 30.76 -21.84 39.47
N LYS A 160 29.70 -21.29 40.05
CA LYS A 160 28.73 -22.03 40.86
C LYS A 160 28.43 -23.36 40.16
N HIS A 161 28.46 -24.46 40.92
CA HIS A 161 28.07 -25.76 40.38
C HIS A 161 26.69 -25.66 39.74
N PRO A 162 26.42 -26.42 38.65
CA PRO A 162 25.08 -26.54 38.12
C PRO A 162 24.05 -26.83 39.20
N TYR A 163 22.78 -26.58 38.89
CA TYR A 163 21.68 -26.96 39.77
C TYR A 163 21.82 -28.42 40.22
N ALA A 164 22.06 -28.60 41.52
CA ALA A 164 22.44 -29.88 42.10
C ALA A 164 21.29 -30.90 42.11
N THR A 165 20.05 -30.42 42.24
CA THR A 165 18.85 -31.26 42.34
C THR A 165 18.03 -31.24 41.05
N GLN A 166 17.24 -32.30 40.84
CA GLN A 166 16.31 -32.36 39.71
C GLN A 166 15.24 -31.27 39.81
N GLU A 167 14.74 -30.98 41.01
CA GLU A 167 13.76 -29.93 41.27
C GLU A 167 14.24 -28.56 40.77
N LEU A 168 15.48 -28.17 41.08
CA LEU A 168 16.05 -26.90 40.60
C LEU A 168 16.19 -26.86 39.07
N ARG A 169 16.48 -28.00 38.43
CA ARG A 169 16.53 -28.11 36.96
C ARG A 169 15.14 -28.02 36.34
N ASP A 170 14.13 -28.63 36.95
CA ASP A 170 12.74 -28.59 36.50
C ASP A 170 12.15 -27.18 36.64
N GLU A 171 12.47 -26.48 37.74
CA GLU A 171 12.13 -25.07 37.95
C GLU A 171 12.75 -24.16 36.89
N ALA A 172 14.04 -24.37 36.58
CA ALA A 172 14.73 -23.64 35.53
C ALA A 172 14.11 -23.88 34.15
N ALA A 173 13.77 -25.14 33.84
CA ALA A 173 13.07 -25.51 32.61
C ALA A 173 11.68 -24.86 32.54
N ALA A 174 10.92 -24.85 33.64
CA ALA A 174 9.62 -24.19 33.72
C ALA A 174 9.73 -22.67 33.54
N ARG A 175 10.77 -22.04 34.11
CA ARG A 175 11.07 -20.62 33.92
C ARG A 175 11.37 -20.31 32.45
N ASP A 176 12.18 -21.12 31.79
CA ASP A 176 12.50 -20.94 30.38
C ASP A 176 11.24 -21.06 29.50
N ARG A 177 10.37 -22.05 29.77
CA ARG A 177 9.07 -22.18 29.07
C ARG A 177 8.19 -20.94 29.27
N ARG A 178 8.06 -20.45 30.50
CA ARG A 178 7.31 -19.20 30.78
C ARG A 178 7.90 -18.01 30.03
N GLY A 179 9.23 -17.86 30.01
CA GLY A 179 9.91 -16.79 29.30
C GLY A 179 9.70 -16.87 27.78
N GLN A 180 9.80 -18.06 27.21
CA GLN A 180 9.57 -18.30 25.78
C GLN A 180 8.11 -17.99 25.38
N ARG A 181 7.13 -18.42 26.18
CA ARG A 181 5.72 -18.09 25.96
C ARG A 181 5.48 -16.58 26.04
N ALA A 182 6.00 -15.91 27.06
CA ALA A 182 5.90 -14.46 27.19
C ALA A 182 6.50 -13.72 25.99
N LEU A 183 7.64 -14.19 25.46
CA LEU A 183 8.25 -13.61 24.25
C LEU A 183 7.36 -13.81 23.02
N TRP A 184 6.77 -14.99 22.83
CA TRP A 184 5.83 -15.23 21.72
C TRP A 184 4.60 -14.35 21.82
N GLU A 185 4.06 -14.13 23.02
CA GLU A 185 2.94 -13.22 23.25
C GLU A 185 3.29 -11.77 22.88
N VAL A 186 4.48 -11.29 23.25
CA VAL A 186 4.95 -9.95 22.85
C VAL A 186 5.08 -9.86 21.34
N LYS A 187 5.73 -10.84 20.69
CA LYS A 187 5.89 -10.88 19.23
C LYS A 187 4.53 -10.90 18.52
N LEU A 188 3.59 -11.69 19.03
CA LEU A 188 2.23 -11.77 18.50
C LEU A 188 1.54 -10.41 18.55
N ARG A 189 1.55 -9.74 19.71
CA ARG A 189 0.93 -8.40 19.86
C ARG A 189 1.54 -7.38 18.90
N VAL A 190 2.86 -7.35 18.76
CA VAL A 190 3.55 -6.42 17.85
C VAL A 190 3.13 -6.66 16.40
N LEU A 191 3.05 -7.93 15.98
CA LEU A 191 2.63 -8.27 14.62
C LEU A 191 1.15 -7.97 14.39
N GLU A 192 0.27 -8.22 15.36
CA GLU A 192 -1.16 -7.87 15.28
C GLU A 192 -1.36 -6.36 15.14
N VAL A 193 -0.59 -5.54 15.86
CA VAL A 193 -0.58 -4.07 15.69
C VAL A 193 -0.14 -3.70 14.28
N ARG A 194 0.98 -4.25 13.80
CA ARG A 194 1.48 -3.98 12.43
C ARG A 194 0.46 -4.40 11.36
N GLN A 195 -0.20 -5.54 11.53
CA GLN A 195 -1.26 -6.03 10.66
C GLN A 195 -2.43 -5.04 10.59
N SER A 196 -2.88 -4.51 11.74
CA SER A 196 -3.96 -3.51 11.80
C SER A 196 -3.59 -2.26 11.01
N ILE A 197 -2.39 -1.72 11.26
CA ILE A 197 -1.88 -0.53 10.58
C ILE A 197 -1.86 -0.73 9.05
N LEU A 198 -1.36 -1.88 8.58
CA LEU A 198 -1.32 -2.17 7.14
C LEU A 198 -2.71 -2.35 6.52
N LYS A 199 -3.65 -2.97 7.24
CA LYS A 199 -5.05 -3.13 6.77
C LYS A 199 -5.78 -1.79 6.69
N GLU A 200 -5.57 -0.92 7.68
CA GLU A 200 -6.10 0.45 7.68
C GLU A 200 -5.51 1.25 6.52
N ARG A 201 -4.18 1.25 6.37
CA ARG A 201 -3.49 1.93 5.27
C ARG A 201 -3.94 1.43 3.89
N LYS A 202 -4.15 0.13 3.74
CA LYS A 202 -4.69 -0.46 2.50
C LYS A 202 -6.07 0.11 2.18
N THR A 203 -6.95 0.13 3.18
CA THR A 203 -8.33 0.61 3.02
C THR A 203 -8.36 2.10 2.69
N GLU A 204 -7.60 2.91 3.44
CA GLU A 204 -7.49 4.35 3.21
C GLU A 204 -6.93 4.66 1.82
N MET A 205 -5.88 3.94 1.40
CA MET A 205 -5.29 4.11 0.07
C MET A 205 -6.28 3.79 -1.04
N VAL A 206 -7.01 2.66 -0.95
CA VAL A 206 -8.03 2.31 -1.95
C VAL A 206 -9.09 3.41 -2.06
N LEU A 207 -9.55 3.92 -0.92
CA LEU A 207 -10.63 4.89 -0.86
C LEU A 207 -10.19 6.24 -1.43
N ARG A 208 -9.07 6.79 -0.94
CA ARG A 208 -8.56 8.10 -1.40
C ARG A 208 -8.09 8.08 -2.85
N MET A 209 -7.44 7.01 -3.30
CA MET A 209 -7.01 6.93 -4.69
C MET A 209 -8.22 6.84 -5.63
N LYS A 210 -9.29 6.14 -5.24
CA LYS A 210 -10.54 6.15 -6.00
C LYS A 210 -11.15 7.56 -6.07
N GLU A 211 -11.18 8.28 -4.95
CA GLU A 211 -11.67 9.67 -4.92
C GLU A 211 -10.87 10.59 -5.84
N GLU A 212 -9.54 10.45 -5.88
CA GLU A 212 -8.69 11.20 -6.81
C GLU A 212 -8.93 10.79 -8.28
N TYR A 213 -9.16 9.50 -8.52
CA TYR A 213 -9.50 9.02 -9.86
C TYR A 213 -10.82 9.61 -10.36
N ASP A 214 -11.86 9.59 -9.52
CA ASP A 214 -13.17 10.13 -9.85
C ASP A 214 -13.06 11.65 -10.12
N ARG A 215 -12.34 12.39 -9.28
CA ARG A 215 -12.06 13.83 -9.51
C ARG A 215 -11.33 14.11 -10.81
N MET A 216 -10.26 13.39 -11.08
CA MET A 216 -9.49 13.50 -12.32
C MET A 216 -10.32 13.24 -13.58
N MET A 217 -11.35 12.40 -13.49
CA MET A 217 -12.21 12.05 -14.63
C MET A 217 -13.36 13.05 -14.80
N ASP A 218 -13.96 13.48 -13.69
CA ASP A 218 -15.25 14.16 -13.70
C ASP A 218 -15.17 15.68 -13.44
N GLU A 219 -14.12 16.17 -12.80
CA GLU A 219 -13.96 17.61 -12.56
C GLU A 219 -13.59 18.37 -13.85
N PRO A 220 -14.13 19.60 -14.03
CA PRO A 220 -13.66 20.51 -15.05
C PRO A 220 -12.15 20.76 -14.91
N SER A 221 -11.40 20.58 -16.00
CA SER A 221 -9.94 20.74 -15.97
C SER A 221 -9.33 20.90 -17.36
N ASP A 222 -8.09 21.41 -17.39
CA ASP A 222 -7.25 21.48 -18.60
C ASP A 222 -6.67 20.12 -19.01
N LEU A 223 -7.07 19.03 -18.37
CA LEU A 223 -6.62 17.70 -18.76
C LEU A 223 -7.02 17.43 -20.21
N GLY A 224 -6.02 17.16 -21.04
CA GLY A 224 -6.19 16.89 -22.46
C GLY A 224 -6.45 18.11 -23.34
N VAL A 225 -6.18 19.32 -22.86
CA VAL A 225 -6.10 20.52 -23.72
C VAL A 225 -4.90 20.47 -24.67
N GLY A 226 -3.84 19.73 -24.30
CA GLY A 226 -2.64 19.56 -25.11
C GLY A 226 -1.99 18.18 -25.01
N ASN A 227 -0.78 18.07 -25.54
CA ASN A 227 0.03 16.85 -25.49
C ASN A 227 0.92 16.86 -24.24
N ALA A 228 0.70 15.92 -23.31
CA ALA A 228 1.47 15.78 -22.08
C ALA A 228 2.12 14.39 -21.95
N ASP A 229 3.06 14.25 -21.02
CA ASP A 229 3.50 12.95 -20.50
C ASP A 229 2.54 12.53 -19.37
N PHE A 230 2.17 11.25 -19.39
CA PHE A 230 1.18 10.67 -18.47
C PHE A 230 1.81 9.64 -17.52
N ALA A 231 3.12 9.39 -17.65
CA ALA A 231 3.81 8.47 -16.77
C ALA A 231 3.89 9.07 -15.35
N PHE A 232 3.44 8.29 -14.36
CA PHE A 232 3.75 8.61 -12.97
C PHE A 232 5.26 8.45 -12.73
N PRO A 233 5.90 9.33 -11.93
CA PRO A 233 7.26 9.13 -11.48
C PRO A 233 7.44 7.77 -10.79
N PRO A 234 8.64 7.17 -10.85
CA PRO A 234 8.90 5.91 -10.16
C PRO A 234 8.67 6.08 -8.65
N LEU A 235 7.92 5.15 -8.06
CA LEU A 235 7.73 5.09 -6.61
C LEU A 235 9.01 4.55 -5.98
N ALA A 236 9.67 5.37 -5.17
CA ALA A 236 10.81 4.98 -4.33
C ALA A 236 10.46 3.82 -3.38
#